data_AF-A0A838E6R9-F1
#
_entry.id   AF-A0A838E6R9-F1
#
_cell.length_a   1.000
_cell.length_b   1.000
_cell.length_c   1.000
_cell.angle_alpha   90.00
_cell.angle_beta   90.00
_cell.angle_gamma   90.00
#
_symmetry.space_group_name_H-M   'P 1'
#
loop_
_entity.id
_entity.type
_entity.pdbx_description
1 polymer ?
#
loop_
_entity_poly.entity_id
_entity_poly.type
_entity_poly.pdbx_seq_one_letter_code
_entity_poly.pdbx_strand_id
1 'polypeptide(L)'
;MSSRRWRSRPLTTTRTSRSGPSPTTPDLRPSLRDREHRADPQHRSRARGAGDLRGAGRGRPGAAESGEVDLGLALQADPPDPYHNFPLFTSLGGYVFGQEDDGTYIPSDLGIDSEGGLTAAAKFSEWVESGLINPDVTYDVMVDSFASGNAAFAITGPWAVAQEEPPGFRAQGVPYEVTPIPPVDGGTPQPFVGVQGFMVSSFAENPLLAQTFLTDFMATEEAHLALFEAGARPPALIAAFEQVADDPDVQGFGESGAEGVPQPAIPEMGSVWSAWTDAYALIYSGQGDPRENFSNAGEQIRTLISSGED
;
A
#
# COMPACT_ATOMS: atom_id res chain seq x y z
N MET A 1 -4.18 46.37 -27.29
CA MET A 1 -2.69 46.46 -27.24
C MET A 1 -2.26 45.83 -25.92
N SER A 2 -1.19 45.04 -25.79
CA SER A 2 -0.25 44.52 -26.81
C SER A 2 0.25 43.12 -26.45
N SER A 3 0.70 42.39 -27.47
CA SER A 3 1.55 41.18 -27.45
C SER A 3 2.67 41.17 -26.36
N ARG A 4 3.28 40.03 -25.98
CA ARG A 4 3.85 38.97 -26.85
C ARG A 4 3.92 37.58 -26.23
N ARG A 5 3.89 36.56 -27.10
CA ARG A 5 4.36 35.19 -26.85
C ARG A 5 5.89 35.17 -26.65
N TRP A 6 6.38 34.17 -25.91
CA TRP A 6 7.64 33.50 -26.22
C TRP A 6 7.42 31.97 -26.25
N ARG A 7 8.05 31.29 -27.21
CA ARG A 7 8.15 29.83 -27.33
C ARG A 7 9.47 29.52 -28.04
N SER A 8 10.35 28.72 -27.43
CA SER A 8 11.50 28.11 -28.11
C SER A 8 12.12 26.95 -27.33
N ARG A 9 11.79 25.72 -27.75
CA ARG A 9 12.69 24.52 -27.76
C ARG A 9 13.87 24.77 -28.74
N PRO A 10 14.89 23.89 -28.97
CA PRO A 10 15.10 22.47 -28.60
C PRO A 10 16.44 22.25 -27.81
N LEU A 11 17.20 21.14 -27.71
CA LEU A 11 17.53 19.98 -28.59
C LEU A 11 17.90 18.66 -27.86
N THR A 12 17.37 17.56 -28.39
CA THR A 12 17.95 16.21 -28.66
C THR A 12 19.37 15.84 -28.18
N THR A 13 19.58 14.68 -27.52
CA THR A 13 19.82 13.29 -28.05
C THR A 13 21.27 13.05 -28.58
N THR A 14 22.03 12.00 -28.21
CA THR A 14 22.04 10.58 -28.68
C THR A 14 23.14 9.81 -27.88
N ARG A 15 23.25 8.48 -27.66
CA ARG A 15 23.44 7.30 -28.57
C ARG A 15 23.74 6.06 -27.68
N THR A 16 22.99 4.96 -27.57
CA THR A 16 22.66 3.79 -28.45
C THR A 16 23.73 2.69 -28.73
N SER A 17 23.62 1.54 -28.03
CA SER A 17 23.82 0.12 -28.50
C SER A 17 23.58 -0.86 -27.32
N ARG A 18 22.61 -1.81 -27.31
CA ARG A 18 22.53 -3.13 -28.01
C ARG A 18 23.75 -4.06 -27.77
N SER A 19 23.61 -5.36 -27.39
CA SER A 19 22.39 -6.20 -27.20
C SER A 19 22.63 -7.62 -26.61
N GLY A 20 21.84 -8.02 -25.58
CA GLY A 20 21.35 -9.40 -25.28
C GLY A 20 22.34 -10.53 -24.90
N PRO A 21 21.87 -11.76 -24.56
CA PRO A 21 20.47 -12.21 -24.32
C PRO A 21 20.21 -12.75 -22.88
N SER A 22 18.95 -13.11 -22.58
CA SER A 22 18.49 -13.81 -21.35
C SER A 22 18.34 -15.34 -21.61
N PRO A 23 18.20 -16.24 -20.60
CA PRO A 23 16.92 -16.42 -19.88
C PRO A 23 16.98 -16.94 -18.41
N THR A 24 15.78 -17.20 -17.85
CA THR A 24 15.41 -17.99 -16.63
C THR A 24 15.58 -17.38 -15.23
N THR A 25 14.46 -16.84 -14.73
CA THR A 25 14.01 -16.58 -13.34
C THR A 25 13.64 -17.87 -12.57
N PRO A 26 13.22 -17.83 -11.27
CA PRO A 26 13.16 -16.71 -10.30
C PRO A 26 13.82 -17.01 -8.92
N ASP A 27 13.89 -15.99 -8.05
CA ASP A 27 13.67 -16.13 -6.60
C ASP A 27 13.04 -14.82 -6.05
N LEU A 28 12.45 -14.85 -4.85
CA LEU A 28 11.59 -13.80 -4.27
C LEU A 28 12.09 -13.26 -2.91
N ARG A 29 11.39 -12.21 -2.40
CA ARG A 29 11.45 -11.58 -1.05
C ARG A 29 12.40 -10.37 -0.92
N PRO A 30 12.15 -9.43 0.03
CA PRO A 30 11.13 -9.46 1.09
C PRO A 30 10.11 -8.31 1.11
N SER A 31 8.86 -8.67 1.39
CA SER A 31 7.93 -7.95 2.29
C SER A 31 8.24 -8.29 3.78
N LEU A 32 7.64 -7.57 4.72
CA LEU A 32 7.69 -7.74 6.19
C LEU A 32 7.91 -9.18 6.67
N ARG A 33 9.00 -9.48 7.39
CA ARG A 33 9.43 -10.87 7.60
C ARG A 33 9.84 -11.24 9.03
N ASP A 34 9.31 -12.37 9.52
CA ASP A 34 9.83 -13.07 10.71
C ASP A 34 11.29 -13.57 10.50
N ARG A 35 12.08 -13.45 11.58
CA ARG A 35 13.52 -13.71 11.63
C ARG A 35 13.92 -15.09 12.15
N GLU A 36 13.06 -15.82 12.86
CA GLU A 36 13.49 -17.00 13.65
C GLU A 36 13.85 -18.25 12.82
N HIS A 37 13.53 -18.33 11.53
CA HIS A 37 13.74 -19.57 10.73
C HIS A 37 14.98 -19.55 9.82
N ARG A 38 16.12 -19.91 10.43
CA ARG A 38 17.33 -20.45 9.78
C ARG A 38 17.77 -21.76 10.45
N ALA A 39 17.91 -22.84 9.67
CA ALA A 39 18.44 -24.13 10.15
C ALA A 39 19.58 -24.66 9.24
N ASP A 40 20.60 -25.26 9.85
CA ASP A 40 21.85 -25.69 9.22
C ASP A 40 21.77 -27.12 8.63
N PRO A 41 22.38 -27.44 7.46
CA PRO A 41 21.98 -28.62 6.67
C PRO A 41 22.87 -29.86 6.87
N GLN A 42 22.86 -30.47 8.07
CA GLN A 42 23.50 -31.79 8.27
C GLN A 42 22.74 -32.78 9.19
N HIS A 43 22.05 -33.76 8.59
CA HIS A 43 22.32 -35.18 8.88
C HIS A 43 21.69 -36.15 7.86
N ARG A 44 22.18 -37.40 7.81
CA ARG A 44 21.63 -38.48 6.97
C ARG A 44 21.02 -39.59 7.83
N SER A 45 19.86 -40.16 7.44
CA SER A 45 19.79 -41.48 6.78
C SER A 45 18.38 -42.13 6.75
N ARG A 46 18.14 -42.92 5.69
CA ARG A 46 17.43 -44.24 5.58
C ARG A 46 16.19 -44.56 6.46
N ALA A 47 15.15 -45.26 5.98
CA ALA A 47 14.78 -45.71 4.62
C ALA A 47 13.39 -46.43 4.58
N ARG A 48 12.82 -46.56 3.37
CA ARG A 48 11.80 -47.56 2.91
C ARG A 48 10.38 -47.53 3.51
N GLY A 49 9.42 -47.25 2.63
CA GLY A 49 8.01 -47.66 2.70
C GLY A 49 7.37 -47.37 1.33
N ALA A 50 6.52 -48.25 0.80
CA ALA A 50 5.94 -48.09 -0.54
C ALA A 50 4.43 -48.36 -0.55
N GLY A 51 3.66 -47.48 -1.19
CA GLY A 51 2.23 -47.59 -1.44
C GLY A 51 1.84 -46.63 -2.56
N ASP A 52 1.11 -47.13 -3.56
CA ASP A 52 0.67 -46.39 -4.76
C ASP A 52 -0.61 -45.60 -4.49
N LEU A 53 -0.61 -44.30 -4.80
CA LEU A 53 -1.73 -43.66 -5.49
C LEU A 53 -1.26 -42.54 -6.43
N ARG A 54 -1.91 -42.50 -7.60
CA ARG A 54 -1.86 -41.43 -8.63
C ARG A 54 -2.38 -40.12 -8.01
N GLY A 55 -1.92 -38.93 -8.35
CA GLY A 55 -1.40 -38.45 -9.64
C GLY A 55 -2.52 -37.71 -10.41
N ALA A 56 -2.45 -36.40 -10.66
CA ALA A 56 -1.38 -35.45 -10.33
C ALA A 56 -1.87 -34.00 -10.21
N GLY A 57 -1.30 -33.25 -9.27
CA GLY A 57 -1.29 -31.78 -9.24
C GLY A 57 0.16 -31.30 -9.06
N ARG A 58 0.58 -30.27 -9.79
CA ARG A 58 1.94 -29.71 -9.72
C ARG A 58 1.96 -28.21 -10.03
N GLY A 59 2.04 -27.39 -8.98
CA GLY A 59 2.37 -25.97 -9.02
C GLY A 59 2.53 -25.52 -7.56
N ARG A 60 3.73 -25.04 -7.17
CA ARG A 60 4.08 -24.76 -5.77
C ARG A 60 4.11 -23.25 -5.50
N PRO A 61 3.38 -22.75 -4.49
CA PRO A 61 3.67 -21.49 -3.79
C PRO A 61 4.19 -21.76 -2.37
N GLY A 62 5.46 -21.44 -2.10
CA GLY A 62 6.16 -21.84 -0.87
C GLY A 62 5.96 -20.90 0.34
N ALA A 63 4.79 -20.99 0.99
CA ALA A 63 4.58 -20.62 2.39
C ALA A 63 3.35 -21.35 2.97
N ALA A 64 2.14 -21.02 2.49
CA ALA A 64 0.90 -21.64 2.97
C ALA A 64 0.87 -23.18 2.85
N GLU A 65 1.53 -23.76 1.83
CA GLU A 65 1.61 -25.22 1.66
C GLU A 65 2.43 -25.96 2.74
N SER A 66 3.18 -25.30 3.64
CA SER A 66 3.84 -26.02 4.75
C SER A 66 2.91 -26.34 5.93
N GLY A 67 1.71 -25.76 5.98
CA GLY A 67 0.79 -25.92 7.12
C GLY A 67 1.30 -25.22 8.39
N GLU A 68 2.02 -24.11 8.19
CA GLU A 68 2.83 -23.40 9.18
C GLU A 68 2.32 -21.97 9.41
N VAL A 69 1.49 -21.47 8.49
CA VAL A 69 0.69 -20.23 8.59
C VAL A 69 -0.68 -20.50 7.94
N ASP A 70 -1.75 -19.91 8.48
CA ASP A 70 -3.12 -20.02 7.93
C ASP A 70 -3.38 -18.99 6.81
N LEU A 71 -2.70 -17.84 6.85
CA LEU A 71 -2.79 -16.78 5.83
C LEU A 71 -1.44 -16.54 5.13
N GLY A 72 -1.45 -16.54 3.80
CA GLY A 72 -0.29 -16.13 3.00
C GLY A 72 -0.02 -14.63 3.09
N LEU A 73 -1.09 -13.82 3.20
CA LEU A 73 -1.06 -12.37 3.34
C LEU A 73 -2.24 -11.94 4.23
N ALA A 74 -1.95 -11.16 5.27
CA ALA A 74 -2.94 -10.42 6.02
C ALA A 74 -3.15 -9.04 5.36
N LEU A 75 -4.36 -8.80 4.89
CA LEU A 75 -4.79 -7.58 4.19
C LEU A 75 -6.25 -7.31 4.60
N GLN A 76 -6.60 -6.07 4.88
CA GLN A 76 -7.97 -5.73 5.29
C GLN A 76 -8.94 -5.96 4.13
N ALA A 77 -9.92 -6.83 4.36
CA ALA A 77 -10.91 -7.25 3.37
C ALA A 77 -12.37 -7.13 3.84
N ASP A 78 -12.65 -7.06 5.15
CA ASP A 78 -13.98 -6.75 5.70
C ASP A 78 -13.95 -5.52 6.65
N PRO A 79 -14.57 -4.37 6.26
CA PRO A 79 -14.92 -4.03 4.89
C PRO A 79 -13.64 -3.87 4.04
N PRO A 80 -13.73 -4.03 2.71
CA PRO A 80 -12.57 -3.86 1.83
C PRO A 80 -12.02 -2.45 1.92
N ASP A 81 -10.71 -2.32 2.16
CA ASP A 81 -10.05 -1.02 2.22
C ASP A 81 -9.24 -0.72 0.95
N PRO A 82 -9.67 0.25 0.13
CA PRO A 82 -8.91 0.72 -1.02
C PRO A 82 -7.55 1.32 -0.66
N TYR A 83 -7.35 1.84 0.55
CA TYR A 83 -6.07 2.43 0.96
C TYR A 83 -4.98 1.35 1.12
N HIS A 84 -5.24 0.26 1.84
CA HIS A 84 -4.35 -0.90 1.95
C HIS A 84 -4.21 -1.66 0.62
N ASN A 85 -5.27 -1.71 -0.19
CA ASN A 85 -5.24 -2.30 -1.54
C ASN A 85 -4.42 -1.47 -2.57
N PHE A 86 -4.33 -0.14 -2.39
CA PHE A 86 -3.76 0.79 -3.38
C PHE A 86 -2.37 0.43 -3.93
N PRO A 87 -1.35 0.06 -3.12
CA PRO A 87 -0.05 -0.35 -3.67
C PRO A 87 -0.11 -1.59 -4.58
N LEU A 88 -1.02 -2.53 -4.34
CA LEU A 88 -1.23 -3.68 -5.23
C LEU A 88 -1.95 -3.26 -6.52
N PHE A 89 -2.89 -2.33 -6.41
CA PHE A 89 -3.62 -1.72 -7.53
C PHE A 89 -2.71 -0.90 -8.45
N THR A 90 -1.81 -0.08 -7.89
CA THR A 90 -0.82 0.70 -8.67
C THR A 90 0.27 -0.17 -9.28
N SER A 91 0.68 -1.25 -8.60
CA SER A 91 1.58 -2.24 -9.20
C SER A 91 0.99 -2.96 -10.42
N LEU A 92 -0.32 -2.91 -10.62
CA LEU A 92 -1.03 -3.43 -11.79
C LEU A 92 -1.39 -2.34 -12.82
N GLY A 93 -0.89 -1.11 -12.62
CA GLY A 93 -1.07 0.04 -13.50
C GLY A 93 -2.34 0.85 -13.24
N GLY A 94 -3.11 0.54 -12.19
CA GLY A 94 -4.24 1.36 -11.75
C GLY A 94 -3.77 2.66 -11.09
N TYR A 95 -4.59 3.70 -11.15
CA TYR A 95 -4.37 4.97 -10.44
C TYR A 95 -5.72 5.61 -10.11
N VAL A 96 -5.77 6.56 -9.17
CA VAL A 96 -7.03 7.24 -8.84
C VAL A 96 -7.29 8.41 -9.77
N PHE A 97 -6.42 9.42 -9.75
CA PHE A 97 -6.45 10.57 -10.65
C PHE A 97 -5.11 10.71 -11.38
N GLY A 98 -5.13 11.08 -12.66
CA GLY A 98 -3.94 11.40 -13.43
C GLY A 98 -3.20 12.63 -12.88
N GLN A 99 -1.93 12.80 -13.25
CA GLN A 99 -1.10 13.94 -12.82
C GLN A 99 -0.48 14.67 -14.01
N GLU A 100 -0.37 15.99 -13.89
CA GLU A 100 0.44 16.84 -14.78
C GLU A 100 1.95 16.63 -14.53
N ASP A 101 2.80 17.16 -15.42
CA ASP A 101 4.28 17.12 -15.33
C ASP A 101 4.85 17.68 -13.99
N ASP A 102 4.06 18.42 -13.21
CA ASP A 102 4.44 19.00 -11.90
C ASP A 102 3.83 18.27 -10.68
N GLY A 103 3.11 17.17 -10.90
CA GLY A 103 2.45 16.38 -9.86
C GLY A 103 1.05 16.85 -9.47
N THR A 104 0.53 17.94 -10.06
CA THR A 104 -0.85 18.39 -9.84
C THR A 104 -1.84 17.34 -10.35
N TYR A 105 -2.77 16.90 -9.49
CA TYR A 105 -3.83 15.96 -9.87
C TYR A 105 -4.85 16.57 -10.83
N ILE A 106 -5.32 15.76 -11.78
CA ILE A 106 -6.27 16.10 -12.84
C ILE A 106 -7.62 15.44 -12.48
N PRO A 107 -8.62 16.16 -11.93
CA PRO A 107 -9.85 15.54 -11.43
C PRO A 107 -10.71 14.88 -12.52
N SER A 108 -10.56 15.30 -13.78
CA SER A 108 -11.25 14.70 -14.93
C SER A 108 -10.60 13.42 -15.45
N ASP A 109 -9.38 13.09 -15.02
CA ASP A 109 -8.63 11.90 -15.46
C ASP A 109 -8.71 10.80 -14.39
N LEU A 110 -9.93 10.30 -14.16
CA LEU A 110 -10.20 9.22 -13.20
C LEU A 110 -9.71 7.87 -13.78
N GLY A 111 -8.77 7.24 -13.10
CA GLY A 111 -8.10 6.00 -13.50
C GLY A 111 -8.63 4.70 -12.90
N ILE A 112 -9.66 4.76 -12.05
CA ILE A 112 -10.22 3.59 -11.34
C ILE A 112 -10.62 2.47 -12.33
N ASP A 113 -11.22 2.83 -13.45
CA ASP A 113 -11.65 1.96 -14.56
C ASP A 113 -10.74 2.05 -15.80
N SER A 114 -9.49 2.52 -15.62
CA SER A 114 -8.45 2.42 -16.66
C SER A 114 -8.08 0.96 -16.96
N GLU A 115 -7.40 0.69 -18.08
CA GLU A 115 -6.89 -0.65 -18.41
C GLU A 115 -6.09 -1.31 -17.26
N GLY A 116 -5.33 -0.51 -16.49
CA GLY A 116 -4.63 -0.98 -15.30
C GLY A 116 -5.57 -1.25 -14.12
N GLY A 117 -6.56 -0.38 -13.88
CA GLY A 117 -7.58 -0.61 -12.85
C GLY A 117 -8.47 -1.82 -13.13
N LEU A 118 -8.87 -2.04 -14.38
CA LEU A 118 -9.60 -3.22 -14.84
C LEU A 118 -8.71 -4.48 -14.88
N THR A 119 -7.39 -4.33 -14.94
CA THR A 119 -6.43 -5.44 -14.75
C THR A 119 -6.33 -5.79 -13.27
N ALA A 120 -6.24 -4.79 -12.39
CA ALA A 120 -6.27 -4.97 -10.95
C ALA A 120 -7.55 -5.65 -10.48
N ALA A 121 -8.73 -5.19 -10.92
CA ALA A 121 -10.02 -5.80 -10.56
C ALA A 121 -10.06 -7.32 -10.86
N ALA A 122 -9.63 -7.73 -12.06
CA ALA A 122 -9.53 -9.14 -12.42
C ALA A 122 -8.50 -9.91 -11.57
N LYS A 123 -7.38 -9.27 -11.17
CA LYS A 123 -6.35 -9.87 -10.32
C LYS A 123 -6.79 -10.04 -8.87
N PHE A 124 -7.54 -9.09 -8.31
CA PHE A 124 -8.14 -9.22 -6.99
C PHE A 124 -9.17 -10.38 -6.95
N SER A 125 -9.91 -10.64 -8.03
CA SER A 125 -10.74 -11.87 -8.15
C SER A 125 -9.89 -13.13 -8.11
N GLU A 126 -8.81 -13.20 -8.91
CA GLU A 126 -7.86 -14.33 -8.92
C GLU A 126 -7.26 -14.59 -7.52
N TRP A 127 -6.98 -13.53 -6.75
CA TRP A 127 -6.45 -13.63 -5.39
C TRP A 127 -7.47 -14.09 -4.34
N VAL A 128 -8.75 -13.76 -4.49
CA VAL A 128 -9.83 -14.30 -3.65
C VAL A 128 -10.12 -15.76 -4.03
N GLU A 129 -10.24 -16.07 -5.32
CA GLU A 129 -10.46 -17.43 -5.84
C GLU A 129 -9.33 -18.42 -5.48
N SER A 130 -8.09 -17.92 -5.33
CA SER A 130 -6.94 -18.72 -4.89
C SER A 130 -6.69 -18.70 -3.38
N GLY A 131 -7.48 -17.94 -2.60
CA GLY A 131 -7.34 -17.81 -1.15
C GLY A 131 -6.09 -17.04 -0.68
N LEU A 132 -5.46 -16.24 -1.55
CA LEU A 132 -4.40 -15.31 -1.16
C LEU A 132 -4.96 -14.11 -0.39
N ILE A 133 -6.14 -13.64 -0.79
CA ILE A 133 -6.95 -12.67 -0.05
C ILE A 133 -8.15 -13.44 0.53
N ASN A 134 -8.24 -13.48 1.85
CA ASN A 134 -9.40 -14.02 2.55
C ASN A 134 -10.39 -12.87 2.80
N PRO A 135 -11.63 -12.92 2.26
CA PRO A 135 -12.61 -11.83 2.40
C PRO A 135 -13.11 -11.63 3.84
N ASP A 136 -12.95 -12.62 4.73
CA ASP A 136 -13.39 -12.53 6.14
C ASP A 136 -12.39 -11.77 7.06
N VAL A 137 -11.30 -11.23 6.50
CA VAL A 137 -10.23 -10.57 7.29
C VAL A 137 -10.58 -9.10 7.56
N THR A 138 -11.03 -8.80 8.77
CA THR A 138 -11.15 -7.42 9.25
C THR A 138 -9.78 -6.81 9.57
N TYR A 139 -9.72 -5.49 9.83
CA TYR A 139 -8.49 -4.83 10.27
C TYR A 139 -7.90 -5.47 11.53
N ASP A 140 -8.73 -5.74 12.54
CA ASP A 140 -8.29 -6.36 13.80
C ASP A 140 -7.79 -7.79 13.55
N VAL A 141 -8.44 -8.56 12.67
CA VAL A 141 -7.98 -9.90 12.26
C VAL A 141 -6.68 -9.83 11.45
N MET A 142 -6.45 -8.79 10.66
CA MET A 142 -5.18 -8.54 9.96
C MET A 142 -4.05 -8.32 10.98
N VAL A 143 -4.28 -7.49 12.01
CA VAL A 143 -3.30 -7.24 13.09
C VAL A 143 -3.05 -8.51 13.90
N ASP A 144 -4.10 -9.16 14.41
CA ASP A 144 -3.98 -10.35 15.27
C ASP A 144 -3.35 -11.54 14.54
N SER A 145 -3.70 -11.78 13.26
CA SER A 145 -3.15 -12.90 12.50
C SER A 145 -1.65 -12.74 12.22
N PHE A 146 -1.16 -11.54 11.90
CA PHE A 146 0.27 -11.29 11.77
C PHE A 146 0.99 -11.34 13.12
N ALA A 147 0.42 -10.71 14.17
CA ALA A 147 1.03 -10.66 15.50
C ALA A 147 1.14 -12.04 16.16
N SER A 148 0.19 -12.95 15.90
CA SER A 148 0.21 -14.34 16.36
C SER A 148 1.01 -15.30 15.47
N GLY A 149 1.63 -14.81 14.39
CA GLY A 149 2.38 -15.62 13.42
C GLY A 149 1.51 -16.47 12.48
N ASN A 150 0.19 -16.37 12.55
CA ASN A 150 -0.74 -17.09 11.67
C ASN A 150 -0.79 -16.51 10.24
N ALA A 151 -0.24 -15.31 10.02
CA ALA A 151 -0.02 -14.72 8.71
C ALA A 151 1.47 -14.44 8.43
N ALA A 152 1.97 -14.85 7.26
CA ALA A 152 3.39 -14.70 6.91
C ALA A 152 3.80 -13.25 6.55
N PHE A 153 2.84 -12.41 6.15
CA PHE A 153 3.02 -11.03 5.71
C PHE A 153 1.81 -10.19 6.09
N ALA A 154 2.00 -8.90 6.35
CA ALA A 154 0.92 -7.92 6.47
C ALA A 154 1.21 -6.70 5.58
N ILE A 155 0.17 -6.07 5.01
CA ILE A 155 0.27 -4.75 4.37
C ILE A 155 -0.47 -3.75 5.26
N THR A 156 0.29 -2.85 5.90
CA THR A 156 -0.24 -1.80 6.78
C THR A 156 0.83 -0.71 7.02
N GLY A 157 0.49 0.35 7.77
CA GLY A 157 1.37 1.50 8.03
C GLY A 157 1.88 1.61 9.48
N PRO A 158 2.61 2.70 9.81
CA PRO A 158 3.29 2.86 11.10
C PRO A 158 2.40 2.80 12.34
N TRP A 159 1.10 3.06 12.20
CA TRP A 159 0.14 2.97 13.30
C TRP A 159 -0.03 1.53 13.79
N ALA A 160 -0.09 0.52 12.91
CA ALA A 160 -0.20 -0.88 13.33
C ALA A 160 1.06 -1.38 14.05
N VAL A 161 2.19 -0.68 13.88
CA VAL A 161 3.43 -0.95 14.62
C VAL A 161 3.36 -0.39 16.04
N ALA A 162 2.96 0.89 16.20
CA ALA A 162 3.12 1.66 17.44
C ALA A 162 1.83 2.20 18.07
N GLN A 163 0.68 1.63 17.74
CA GLN A 163 -0.55 1.82 18.50
C GLN A 163 -0.43 1.09 19.85
N GLU A 164 -0.79 1.74 20.95
CA GLU A 164 -0.73 1.13 22.30
C GLU A 164 -2.04 0.39 22.66
N GLU A 165 -3.18 0.84 22.14
CA GLU A 165 -4.52 0.29 22.45
C GLU A 165 -5.43 0.23 21.19
N PRO A 166 -5.85 -0.97 20.74
CA PRO A 166 -5.21 -2.26 21.03
C PRO A 166 -3.70 -2.24 20.66
N PRO A 167 -2.86 -3.05 21.33
CA PRO A 167 -1.42 -3.01 21.15
C PRO A 167 -1.02 -3.48 19.74
N GLY A 168 -0.23 -2.66 19.04
CA GLY A 168 0.38 -2.96 17.75
C GLY A 168 1.59 -3.88 17.86
N PHE A 169 2.20 -4.20 16.71
CA PHE A 169 3.25 -5.22 16.60
C PHE A 169 4.45 -4.98 17.54
N ARG A 170 4.85 -3.71 17.75
CA ARG A 170 5.95 -3.32 18.63
C ARG A 170 5.59 -3.54 20.11
N ALA A 171 4.37 -3.18 20.51
CA ALA A 171 3.87 -3.36 21.88
C ALA A 171 3.58 -4.84 22.22
N GLN A 172 3.13 -5.63 21.25
CA GLN A 172 2.97 -7.08 21.39
C GLN A 172 4.30 -7.85 21.39
N GLY A 173 5.42 -7.23 21.00
CA GLY A 173 6.75 -7.85 20.95
C GLY A 173 6.95 -8.81 19.76
N VAL A 174 6.23 -8.57 18.66
CA VAL A 174 6.26 -9.40 17.44
C VAL A 174 7.64 -9.30 16.76
N PRO A 175 8.24 -10.40 16.26
CA PRO A 175 9.45 -10.34 15.46
C PRO A 175 9.15 -9.95 14.00
N TYR A 176 9.25 -8.65 13.68
CA TYR A 176 9.02 -8.11 12.33
C TYR A 176 10.21 -7.29 11.81
N GLU A 177 10.15 -6.87 10.54
CA GLU A 177 11.16 -6.06 9.83
C GLU A 177 10.44 -5.30 8.71
N VAL A 178 10.29 -3.96 8.78
CA VAL A 178 9.57 -3.20 7.74
C VAL A 178 10.37 -3.15 6.44
N THR A 179 9.74 -3.46 5.30
CA THR A 179 10.36 -3.42 3.97
C THR A 179 9.38 -2.93 2.88
N PRO A 180 9.87 -2.54 1.69
CA PRO A 180 9.03 -2.20 0.55
C PRO A 180 8.05 -3.30 0.13
N ILE A 181 6.92 -2.89 -0.45
CA ILE A 181 5.91 -3.81 -0.97
C ILE A 181 6.45 -4.50 -2.25
N PRO A 182 6.34 -5.84 -2.39
CA PRO A 182 6.85 -6.54 -3.57
C PRO A 182 6.10 -6.22 -4.87
N PRO A 183 6.80 -6.15 -6.02
CA PRO A 183 6.19 -5.87 -7.31
C PRO A 183 5.28 -7.00 -7.80
N VAL A 184 4.05 -6.65 -8.17
CA VAL A 184 3.07 -7.53 -8.83
C VAL A 184 3.25 -7.47 -10.34
N ASP A 185 3.38 -8.62 -10.98
CA ASP A 185 3.53 -8.82 -12.44
C ASP A 185 4.59 -7.91 -13.15
N GLY A 186 5.51 -7.33 -12.38
CA GLY A 186 6.62 -6.50 -12.84
C GLY A 186 6.37 -4.98 -12.83
N GLY A 187 5.21 -4.51 -12.35
CA GLY A 187 4.98 -3.09 -12.06
C GLY A 187 5.55 -2.65 -10.71
N THR A 188 5.52 -1.35 -10.43
CA THR A 188 6.00 -0.78 -9.16
C THR A 188 4.81 -0.51 -8.22
N PRO A 189 4.78 -1.07 -7.00
CA PRO A 189 3.79 -0.72 -5.99
C PRO A 189 4.01 0.71 -5.49
N GLN A 190 2.97 1.54 -5.58
CA GLN A 190 2.99 2.92 -5.11
C GLN A 190 1.96 3.08 -3.98
N PRO A 191 2.36 3.11 -2.70
CA PRO A 191 1.45 3.39 -1.59
C PRO A 191 1.06 4.89 -1.56
N PHE A 192 0.00 5.23 -0.81
CA PHE A 192 -0.35 6.62 -0.52
C PHE A 192 0.57 7.23 0.53
N VAL A 193 1.34 8.25 0.13
CA VAL A 193 2.12 9.09 1.05
C VAL A 193 1.18 10.13 1.68
N GLY A 194 0.70 9.82 2.88
CA GLY A 194 -0.12 10.73 3.69
C GLY A 194 0.74 11.60 4.61
N VAL A 195 0.58 12.92 4.55
CA VAL A 195 1.22 13.87 5.48
C VAL A 195 0.18 14.37 6.47
N GLN A 196 0.40 14.11 7.77
CA GLN A 196 -0.44 14.67 8.83
C GLN A 196 -0.07 16.13 9.07
N GLY A 197 -1.08 17.01 9.06
CA GLY A 197 -0.93 18.44 9.24
C GLY A 197 -2.04 19.06 10.07
N PHE A 198 -1.73 20.15 10.76
CA PHE A 198 -2.69 20.89 11.58
C PHE A 198 -3.29 22.06 10.80
N MET A 199 -4.61 22.24 10.89
CA MET A 199 -5.33 23.35 10.24
C MET A 199 -6.04 24.21 11.28
N VAL A 200 -5.96 25.53 11.13
CA VAL A 200 -6.72 26.49 11.97
C VAL A 200 -8.06 26.76 11.31
N SER A 201 -9.15 26.40 12.00
CA SER A 201 -10.51 26.67 11.53
C SER A 201 -10.76 28.16 11.30
N SER A 202 -11.41 28.51 10.19
CA SER A 202 -11.90 29.86 9.90
C SER A 202 -12.95 30.36 10.91
N PHE A 203 -13.53 29.44 11.71
CA PHE A 203 -14.48 29.73 12.78
C PHE A 203 -13.85 29.68 14.18
N ALA A 204 -12.52 29.56 14.30
CA ALA A 204 -11.86 29.51 15.61
C ALA A 204 -12.07 30.81 16.39
N GLU A 205 -12.47 30.71 17.67
CA GLU A 205 -12.68 31.88 18.54
C GLU A 205 -11.41 32.69 18.79
N ASN A 206 -10.25 32.01 18.83
CA ASN A 206 -8.95 32.57 19.14
C ASN A 206 -7.92 32.16 18.06
N PRO A 207 -8.07 32.64 16.81
CA PRO A 207 -7.29 32.12 15.68
C PRO A 207 -5.80 32.50 15.78
N LEU A 208 -5.45 33.58 16.48
CA LEU A 208 -4.07 33.95 16.77
C LEU A 208 -3.42 32.96 17.75
N LEU A 209 -4.11 32.59 18.83
CA LEU A 209 -3.59 31.62 19.81
C LEU A 209 -3.41 30.24 19.16
N ALA A 210 -4.34 29.83 18.30
CA ALA A 210 -4.20 28.60 17.52
C ALA A 210 -2.97 28.64 16.59
N GLN A 211 -2.75 29.75 15.87
CA GLN A 211 -1.55 29.92 15.04
C GLN A 211 -0.27 29.87 15.88
N THR A 212 -0.18 30.64 16.97
CA THR A 212 0.98 30.63 17.88
C THR A 212 1.24 29.26 18.49
N PHE A 213 0.22 28.50 18.86
CA PHE A 213 0.41 27.12 19.33
C PHE A 213 1.01 26.21 18.24
N LEU A 214 0.58 26.37 16.98
CA LEU A 214 1.16 25.60 15.88
C LEU A 214 2.58 26.03 15.51
N THR A 215 2.89 27.34 15.52
CA THR A 215 4.20 27.86 15.10
C THR A 215 5.26 27.83 16.19
N ASP A 216 4.88 28.01 17.46
CA ASP A 216 5.82 28.23 18.56
C ASP A 216 5.92 27.02 19.51
N PHE A 217 4.97 26.06 19.43
CA PHE A 217 4.98 24.83 20.22
C PHE A 217 4.99 23.57 19.34
N MET A 218 4.03 23.40 18.42
CA MET A 218 3.98 22.17 17.60
C MET A 218 5.10 22.06 16.57
N ALA A 219 5.54 23.17 15.96
CA ALA A 219 6.65 23.20 15.00
C ALA A 219 8.04 23.16 15.67
N THR A 220 8.18 22.38 16.75
CA THR A 220 9.44 22.19 17.49
C THR A 220 9.92 20.74 17.41
N GLU A 221 11.23 20.52 17.57
CA GLU A 221 11.80 19.16 17.60
C GLU A 221 11.18 18.31 18.73
N GLU A 222 10.98 18.89 19.91
CA GLU A 222 10.36 18.22 21.07
C GLU A 222 8.93 17.73 20.77
N ALA A 223 8.08 18.58 20.19
CA ALA A 223 6.72 18.20 19.83
C ALA A 223 6.68 17.18 18.67
N HIS A 224 7.58 17.29 17.70
CA HIS A 224 7.69 16.33 16.59
C HIS A 224 8.21 14.96 17.06
N LEU A 225 9.15 14.91 18.00
CA LEU A 225 9.63 13.66 18.59
C LEU A 225 8.58 13.02 19.49
N ALA A 226 7.84 13.79 20.30
CA ALA A 226 6.72 13.27 21.08
C ALA A 226 5.59 12.68 20.21
N LEU A 227 5.32 13.25 19.03
CA LEU A 227 4.40 12.68 18.04
C LEU A 227 4.92 11.39 17.39
N PHE A 228 6.24 11.25 17.25
CA PHE A 228 6.87 10.00 16.79
C PHE A 228 6.83 8.92 17.87
N GLU A 229 7.18 9.24 19.12
CA GLU A 229 7.08 8.31 20.27
C GLU A 229 5.65 7.78 20.44
N ALA A 230 4.64 8.63 20.26
CA ALA A 230 3.22 8.28 20.40
C ALA A 230 2.57 7.60 19.17
N GLY A 231 3.34 7.19 18.14
CA GLY A 231 2.74 6.50 16.99
C GLY A 231 3.62 6.18 15.77
N ALA A 232 4.95 6.18 15.93
CA ALA A 232 5.99 5.82 14.96
C ALA A 232 5.92 6.43 13.55
N ARG A 233 5.14 7.49 13.33
CA ARG A 233 5.08 8.21 12.05
C ARG A 233 6.32 9.09 11.90
N PRO A 234 7.15 8.94 10.84
CA PRO A 234 8.35 9.73 10.65
C PRO A 234 8.08 11.25 10.74
N PRO A 235 8.87 12.03 11.51
CA PRO A 235 8.67 13.47 11.63
C PRO A 235 8.77 14.23 10.30
N ALA A 236 7.83 15.14 10.04
CA ALA A 236 7.92 16.05 8.90
C ALA A 236 8.95 17.19 9.09
N LEU A 237 9.38 17.46 10.33
CA LEU A 237 10.43 18.43 10.63
C LEU A 237 11.80 17.76 10.52
N ILE A 238 12.62 18.22 9.56
CA ILE A 238 13.91 17.59 9.20
C ILE A 238 14.83 17.35 10.41
N ALA A 239 14.97 18.34 11.31
CA ALA A 239 15.82 18.20 12.50
C ALA A 239 15.35 17.13 13.51
N ALA A 240 14.04 16.85 13.56
CA ALA A 240 13.49 15.73 14.34
C ALA A 240 13.61 14.40 13.58
N PHE A 241 13.43 14.41 12.25
CA PHE A 241 13.63 13.24 11.41
C PHE A 241 15.07 12.72 11.46
N GLU A 242 16.07 13.61 11.38
CA GLU A 242 17.50 13.27 11.47
C GLU A 242 17.87 12.58 12.79
N GLN A 243 17.09 12.75 13.87
CA GLN A 243 17.30 12.08 15.16
C GLN A 243 16.69 10.66 15.22
N VAL A 244 15.78 10.31 14.30
CA VAL A 244 15.11 9.00 14.26
C VAL A 244 15.35 8.23 12.94
N ALA A 245 16.19 8.77 12.04
CA ALA A 245 16.50 8.17 10.75
C ALA A 245 17.25 6.82 10.83
N ASP A 246 17.78 6.46 12.01
CA ASP A 246 18.38 5.14 12.30
C ASP A 246 17.38 4.11 12.87
N ASP A 247 16.09 4.47 13.09
CA ASP A 247 15.04 3.51 13.43
C ASP A 247 14.71 2.65 12.17
N PRO A 248 14.74 1.30 12.27
CA PRO A 248 14.56 0.42 11.11
C PRO A 248 13.15 0.50 10.51
N ASP A 249 12.15 0.86 11.30
CA ASP A 249 10.77 1.00 10.83
C ASP A 249 10.63 2.33 10.06
N VAL A 250 11.28 3.40 10.54
CA VAL A 250 11.41 4.68 9.80
C VAL A 250 12.11 4.46 8.46
N GLN A 251 13.17 3.64 8.43
CA GLN A 251 13.87 3.29 7.18
C GLN A 251 12.96 2.49 6.23
N GLY A 252 12.36 1.39 6.69
CA GLY A 252 11.50 0.54 5.86
C GLY A 252 10.25 1.24 5.31
N PHE A 253 9.58 2.07 6.12
CA PHE A 253 8.48 2.91 5.64
C PHE A 253 8.98 4.04 4.72
N GLY A 254 10.18 4.56 4.93
CA GLY A 254 10.83 5.53 4.05
C GLY A 254 11.15 4.97 2.66
N GLU A 255 11.70 3.75 2.58
CA GLU A 255 11.96 3.05 1.31
C GLU A 255 10.66 2.76 0.56
N SER A 256 9.61 2.28 1.25
CA SER A 256 8.30 2.02 0.66
C SER A 256 7.60 3.30 0.20
N GLY A 257 7.75 4.39 0.97
CA GLY A 257 7.19 5.71 0.64
C GLY A 257 7.92 6.46 -0.48
N ALA A 258 9.16 6.09 -0.81
CA ALA A 258 9.97 6.75 -1.85
C ALA A 258 9.42 6.54 -3.27
N GLU A 259 8.78 5.39 -3.52
CA GLU A 259 8.05 5.09 -4.78
C GLU A 259 6.56 5.44 -4.68
N GLY A 260 6.08 5.88 -3.51
CA GLY A 260 4.69 6.21 -3.25
C GLY A 260 4.25 7.55 -3.87
N VAL A 261 2.93 7.73 -4.01
CA VAL A 261 2.33 8.97 -4.51
C VAL A 261 1.62 9.74 -3.39
N PRO A 262 1.68 11.08 -3.35
CA PRO A 262 0.94 11.86 -2.36
C PRO A 262 -0.56 11.57 -2.44
N GLN A 263 -1.23 11.40 -1.29
CA GLN A 263 -2.70 11.22 -1.32
C GLN A 263 -3.38 12.46 -1.97
N PRO A 264 -4.30 12.29 -2.94
CA PRO A 264 -4.91 13.42 -3.65
C PRO A 264 -5.62 14.39 -2.70
N ALA A 265 -5.07 15.60 -2.57
CA ALA A 265 -5.58 16.67 -1.72
C ALA A 265 -6.59 17.57 -2.46
N ILE A 266 -7.43 16.96 -3.30
CA ILE A 266 -8.50 17.61 -4.07
C ILE A 266 -9.88 17.19 -3.53
N PRO A 267 -10.91 18.07 -3.55
CA PRO A 267 -12.25 17.73 -3.05
C PRO A 267 -12.81 16.42 -3.65
N GLU A 268 -12.60 16.22 -4.94
CA GLU A 268 -13.07 15.07 -5.72
C GLU A 268 -12.59 13.71 -5.20
N MET A 269 -11.56 13.68 -4.34
CA MET A 269 -11.12 12.46 -3.64
C MET A 269 -12.14 11.96 -2.61
N GLY A 270 -13.03 12.82 -2.10
CA GLY A 270 -14.13 12.41 -1.22
C GLY A 270 -15.07 11.42 -1.92
N SER A 271 -15.45 11.75 -3.15
CA SER A 271 -16.36 10.94 -3.99
C SER A 271 -15.81 9.57 -4.40
N VAL A 272 -14.50 9.32 -4.26
CA VAL A 272 -13.84 8.09 -4.73
C VAL A 272 -14.12 6.88 -3.84
N TRP A 273 -14.04 7.07 -2.52
CA TRP A 273 -13.80 5.94 -1.60
C TRP A 273 -14.92 4.91 -1.56
N SER A 274 -16.19 5.34 -1.42
CA SER A 274 -17.32 4.40 -1.28
C SER A 274 -17.44 3.49 -2.50
N ALA A 275 -17.57 4.06 -3.70
CA ALA A 275 -17.75 3.28 -4.92
C ALA A 275 -16.57 2.33 -5.20
N TRP A 276 -15.35 2.67 -4.78
CA TRP A 276 -14.18 1.81 -4.93
C TRP A 276 -14.15 0.68 -3.88
N THR A 277 -14.54 0.94 -2.62
CA THR A 277 -14.82 -0.09 -1.61
C THR A 277 -15.93 -1.03 -2.06
N ASP A 278 -17.04 -0.49 -2.56
CA ASP A 278 -18.21 -1.25 -3.03
C ASP A 278 -17.84 -2.16 -4.21
N ALA A 279 -16.98 -1.70 -5.13
CA ALA A 279 -16.47 -2.52 -6.22
C ALA A 279 -15.56 -3.67 -5.75
N TYR A 280 -14.70 -3.45 -4.74
CA TYR A 280 -13.97 -4.55 -4.10
C TYR A 280 -14.93 -5.51 -3.37
N ALA A 281 -15.97 -5.01 -2.68
CA ALA A 281 -16.92 -5.84 -1.94
C ALA A 281 -17.70 -6.78 -2.87
N LEU A 282 -18.07 -6.32 -4.06
CA LEU A 282 -18.67 -7.17 -5.10
C LEU A 282 -17.69 -8.25 -5.57
N ILE A 283 -16.42 -7.93 -5.84
CA ILE A 283 -15.39 -8.92 -6.22
C ILE A 283 -15.17 -9.94 -5.10
N TYR A 284 -14.99 -9.48 -3.86
CA TYR A 284 -14.67 -10.31 -2.70
C TYR A 284 -15.81 -11.25 -2.32
N SER A 285 -17.05 -10.90 -2.67
CA SER A 285 -18.25 -11.76 -2.52
C SER A 285 -18.60 -12.57 -3.79
N GLY A 286 -17.79 -12.50 -4.85
CA GLY A 286 -18.00 -13.24 -6.10
C GLY A 286 -19.21 -12.78 -6.92
N GLN A 287 -19.57 -11.50 -6.83
CA GLN A 287 -20.74 -10.89 -7.47
C GLN A 287 -20.34 -10.01 -8.66
N GLY A 288 -21.00 -10.22 -9.82
CA GLY A 288 -20.73 -9.46 -11.05
C GLY A 288 -19.47 -9.92 -11.80
N ASP A 289 -19.17 -9.26 -12.92
CA ASP A 289 -17.84 -9.35 -13.53
C ASP A 289 -16.90 -8.32 -12.85
N PRO A 290 -15.68 -8.69 -12.43
CA PRO A 290 -14.77 -7.77 -11.74
C PRO A 290 -14.48 -6.47 -12.49
N ARG A 291 -14.39 -6.51 -13.83
CA ARG A 291 -14.16 -5.31 -14.65
C ARG A 291 -15.42 -4.46 -14.73
N GLU A 292 -16.57 -5.09 -14.93
CA GLU A 292 -17.87 -4.39 -14.93
C GLU A 292 -18.11 -3.67 -13.59
N ASN A 293 -17.77 -4.30 -12.45
CA ASN A 293 -17.83 -3.67 -11.12
C ASN A 293 -16.96 -2.39 -11.04
N PHE A 294 -15.73 -2.44 -11.56
CA PHE A 294 -14.82 -1.28 -11.55
C PHE A 294 -15.23 -0.20 -12.56
N SER A 295 -15.72 -0.54 -13.75
CA SER A 295 -16.36 0.40 -14.67
C SER A 295 -17.56 1.11 -14.03
N ASN A 296 -18.43 0.37 -13.37
CA ASN A 296 -19.59 0.92 -12.66
C ASN A 296 -19.19 1.87 -11.53
N ALA A 297 -18.08 1.59 -10.82
CA ALA A 297 -17.52 2.53 -9.85
C ALA A 297 -16.95 3.79 -10.53
N GLY A 298 -16.23 3.64 -11.64
CA GLY A 298 -15.75 4.76 -12.45
C GLY A 298 -16.88 5.68 -12.95
N GLU A 299 -18.03 5.14 -13.33
CA GLU A 299 -19.22 5.92 -13.68
C GLU A 299 -19.86 6.62 -12.47
N GLN A 300 -19.95 5.93 -11.32
CA GLN A 300 -20.50 6.51 -10.08
C GLN A 300 -19.64 7.68 -9.56
N ILE A 301 -18.32 7.50 -9.51
CA ILE A 301 -17.37 8.54 -9.04
C ILE A 301 -17.45 9.77 -9.96
N ARG A 302 -17.45 9.58 -11.28
CA ARG A 302 -17.63 10.69 -12.24
C ARG A 302 -19.00 11.38 -12.09
N THR A 303 -20.04 10.63 -11.72
CA THR A 303 -21.37 11.20 -11.45
C THR A 303 -21.33 12.12 -10.22
N LEU A 304 -20.82 11.64 -9.08
CA LEU A 304 -20.70 12.39 -7.83
C LEU A 304 -19.85 13.67 -7.99
N ILE A 305 -18.68 13.55 -8.63
CA ILE A 305 -17.82 14.69 -8.98
C ILE A 305 -18.56 15.73 -9.84
N SER A 306 -19.47 15.28 -10.71
CA SER A 306 -20.25 16.16 -11.59
C SER A 306 -21.49 16.80 -10.93
N SER A 307 -22.04 16.18 -9.88
CA SER A 307 -23.17 16.74 -9.12
C SER A 307 -22.72 17.66 -7.97
N GLY A 308 -21.50 17.49 -7.47
CA GLY A 308 -21.00 18.20 -6.29
C GLY A 308 -21.59 17.65 -4.99
N GLU A 309 -21.81 16.33 -4.95
CA GLU A 309 -22.28 15.59 -3.79
C GLU A 309 -21.08 14.91 -3.11
N ASP A 310 -20.52 15.60 -2.11
CA ASP A 310 -19.49 15.14 -1.17
C ASP A 310 -20.12 14.48 0.09
#